data_AF-A0A0D2JEP0-F1
#
_entry.id   AF-A0A0D2JEP0-F1
#
_cell.length_a   1.000
_cell.length_b   1.000
_cell.length_c   1.000
_cell.angle_alpha   90.00
_cell.angle_beta   90.00
_cell.angle_gamma   90.00
#
_symmetry.space_group_name_H-M   'P 1'
#
loop_
_entity.id
_entity.type
_entity.pdbx_description
1 polymer ?
#
loop_
_entity_poly.entity_id
_entity_poly.type
_entity_poly.pdbx_seq_one_letter_code
_entity_poly.pdbx_strand_id
1 'polypeptide(L)'
;MKIYNNWCFISLFILASMPNSTCNPLNKIIGHFYDAIFGANDASPYYRNLIQSALKDFNVPNVQNIAIRRMDYNSVNPYRYHAYAFTLNGIWIDETMLDKLKPCQQQYLACHEAAHFYAGHYQQLIRRFTGVAILLGVINPLVIKLLYPSITAAIHACSATTSALIGAWLITMYSTRSWFVHKEVEADMLAAHKLIALGKKAVLEEYVQLAEQALQSATPHCDAWRPTILQHINALRRVITAHSKVQV
;
A
#
# COMPACT_ATOMS: atom_id res chain seq x y z
N MET A 1 30.61 3.28 26.34
CA MET A 1 29.66 3.32 25.20
C MET A 1 28.51 2.35 25.46
N LYS A 2 27.45 2.82 26.11
CA LYS A 2 26.20 2.08 26.34
C LYS A 2 25.07 3.03 25.93
N ILE A 3 23.99 2.49 25.35
CA ILE A 3 22.65 3.10 25.09
C ILE A 3 22.24 3.33 23.61
N TYR A 4 23.14 3.42 22.62
CA TYR A 4 22.70 3.72 21.23
C TYR A 4 22.05 2.57 20.43
N ASN A 5 22.24 1.30 20.80
CA ASN A 5 21.73 0.16 20.01
C ASN A 5 20.26 -0.24 20.27
N ASN A 6 19.58 0.32 21.29
CA ASN A 6 18.18 -0.03 21.58
C ASN A 6 17.15 0.85 20.83
N TRP A 7 17.57 1.95 20.21
CA TRP A 7 16.64 2.93 19.62
C TRP A 7 16.00 2.45 18.31
N CYS A 8 16.72 1.74 17.44
CA CYS A 8 16.13 1.17 16.22
C CYS A 8 15.08 0.08 16.53
N PHE A 9 15.26 -0.69 17.61
CA PHE A 9 14.38 -1.80 17.99
C PHE A 9 13.10 -1.33 18.67
N ILE A 10 13.19 -0.33 19.56
CA ILE A 10 12.02 0.32 20.17
C ILE A 10 11.16 0.99 19.09
N SER A 11 11.79 1.58 18.07
CA SER A 11 11.08 2.23 16.95
C SER A 11 10.22 1.25 16.13
N LEU A 12 10.74 0.05 15.83
CA LEU A 12 9.98 -1.01 15.12
C LEU A 12 8.87 -1.62 15.99
N PHE A 13 9.12 -1.84 17.28
CA PHE A 13 8.10 -2.37 18.21
C PHE A 13 6.95 -1.38 18.44
N ILE A 14 7.27 -0.08 18.50
CA ILE A 14 6.29 1.00 18.53
C ILE A 14 5.46 0.98 17.24
N LEU A 15 6.08 0.88 16.05
CA LEU A 15 5.36 0.85 14.77
C LEU A 15 4.35 -0.30 14.62
N ALA A 16 4.65 -1.48 15.16
CA ALA A 16 3.74 -2.62 15.13
C ALA A 16 2.55 -2.50 16.11
N SER A 17 2.70 -1.71 17.19
CA SER A 17 1.75 -1.63 18.30
C SER A 17 0.90 -0.35 18.32
N MET A 18 1.12 0.59 17.40
CA MET A 18 0.39 1.87 17.42
C MET A 18 -1.07 1.71 16.99
N PRO A 19 -2.03 2.23 17.79
CA PRO A 19 -3.36 2.56 17.30
C PRO A 19 -3.26 3.66 16.22
N ASN A 20 -4.32 3.85 15.43
CA ASN A 20 -4.48 4.85 14.36
C ASN A 20 -4.36 6.34 14.79
N SER A 21 -3.55 6.68 15.81
CA SER A 21 -3.37 8.06 16.25
C SER A 21 -2.38 8.77 15.34
N THR A 22 -2.89 9.75 14.60
CA THR A 22 -2.20 10.64 13.67
C THR A 22 -1.12 11.54 14.31
N CYS A 23 -0.90 11.48 15.63
CA CYS A 23 -0.05 12.42 16.37
C CYS A 23 1.21 11.78 17.01
N ASN A 24 1.92 10.89 16.30
CA ASN A 24 3.21 10.38 16.78
C ASN A 24 4.40 11.06 16.06
N PRO A 25 5.47 11.50 16.75
CA PRO A 25 6.72 11.96 16.11
C PRO A 25 7.34 10.95 15.12
N LEU A 26 7.10 9.63 15.29
CA LEU A 26 7.46 8.61 14.30
C LEU A 26 6.73 8.78 12.97
N ASN A 27 5.47 9.26 12.95
CA ASN A 27 4.76 9.52 11.71
C ASN A 27 5.41 10.66 10.91
N LYS A 28 6.09 11.60 11.58
CA LYS A 28 6.87 12.65 10.90
C LYS A 28 8.13 12.07 10.27
N ILE A 29 8.87 11.23 11.00
CA ILE A 29 10.08 10.57 10.48
C ILE A 29 9.74 9.68 9.28
N ILE A 30 8.68 8.88 9.40
CA ILE A 30 8.19 8.03 8.31
C ILE A 30 7.65 8.86 7.14
N GLY A 31 6.97 9.97 7.43
CA GLY A 31 6.56 10.93 6.41
C GLY A 31 7.73 11.47 5.60
N HIS A 32 8.83 11.87 6.26
CA HIS A 32 10.04 12.32 5.56
C HIS A 32 10.68 11.23 4.70
N PHE A 33 10.64 9.98 5.16
CA PHE A 33 11.12 8.85 4.36
C PHE A 33 10.28 8.66 3.09
N TYR A 34 8.94 8.70 3.18
CA TYR A 34 8.08 8.63 2.00
C TYR A 34 8.21 9.85 1.10
N ASP A 35 8.35 11.05 1.66
CA ASP A 35 8.59 12.27 0.92
C ASP A 35 9.89 12.18 0.09
N ALA A 36 10.93 11.51 0.60
CA ALA A 36 12.18 11.30 -0.11
C ALA A 36 12.07 10.23 -1.22
N ILE A 37 11.26 9.18 -1.01
CA ILE A 37 11.10 8.08 -1.98
C ILE A 37 10.13 8.41 -3.10
N PHE A 38 9.02 9.07 -2.77
CA PHE A 38 7.92 9.29 -3.68
C PHE A 38 7.80 10.77 -4.08
N GLY A 39 8.22 11.70 -3.24
CA GLY A 39 8.09 13.14 -3.47
C GLY A 39 7.35 13.84 -2.32
N ALA A 40 7.77 15.07 -2.02
CA ALA A 40 7.23 15.86 -0.90
C ALA A 40 6.11 16.82 -1.31
N ASN A 41 5.89 17.02 -2.62
CA ASN A 41 4.96 18.03 -3.10
C ASN A 41 3.51 17.57 -2.89
N ASP A 42 2.66 18.51 -2.50
CA ASP A 42 1.22 18.30 -2.44
C ASP A 42 0.65 17.92 -3.81
N ALA A 43 -0.34 17.03 -3.82
CA ALA A 43 -1.15 16.80 -5.01
C ALA A 43 -1.95 18.07 -5.35
N SER A 44 -2.27 18.23 -6.63
CA SER A 44 -3.16 19.28 -7.14
C SER A 44 -4.52 19.27 -6.41
N PRO A 45 -5.17 20.44 -6.33
CA PRO A 45 -6.46 20.56 -5.65
C PRO A 45 -7.52 19.58 -6.17
N TYR A 46 -7.53 19.30 -7.48
CA TYR A 46 -8.46 18.37 -8.10
C TYR A 46 -8.34 16.95 -7.51
N TYR A 47 -7.16 16.34 -7.58
CA TYR A 47 -6.97 14.97 -7.10
C TYR A 47 -7.03 14.87 -5.58
N ARG A 48 -6.55 15.90 -4.86
CA ARG A 48 -6.75 16.01 -3.41
C ARG A 48 -8.22 15.93 -3.05
N ASN A 49 -9.07 16.74 -3.69
CA ASN A 49 -10.51 16.73 -3.42
C ASN A 49 -11.16 15.39 -3.80
N LEU A 50 -10.76 14.79 -4.91
CA LEU A 50 -11.26 13.49 -5.37
C LEU A 50 -11.01 12.39 -4.32
N ILE A 51 -9.78 12.28 -3.83
CA ILE A 51 -9.38 11.26 -2.85
C ILE A 51 -9.97 11.56 -1.47
N GLN A 52 -9.98 12.83 -1.05
CA GLN A 52 -10.62 13.20 0.22
C GLN A 52 -12.13 12.91 0.21
N SER A 53 -12.81 13.12 -0.93
CA SER A 53 -14.22 12.73 -1.07
C SER A 53 -14.37 11.22 -0.91
N ALA A 54 -13.55 10.42 -1.58
CA ALA A 54 -13.61 8.97 -1.46
C ALA A 54 -13.34 8.49 -0.02
N LEU A 55 -12.33 9.05 0.67
CA LEU A 55 -12.03 8.74 2.07
C LEU A 55 -13.21 9.10 3.00
N LYS A 56 -13.89 10.24 2.76
CA LYS A 56 -15.11 10.61 3.49
C LYS A 56 -16.24 9.62 3.24
N ASP A 57 -16.42 9.16 2.01
CA ASP A 57 -17.44 8.17 1.66
C ASP A 57 -17.22 6.84 2.41
N PHE A 58 -15.97 6.50 2.77
CA PHE A 58 -15.60 5.39 3.64
C PHE A 58 -15.64 5.70 5.14
N ASN A 59 -16.12 6.88 5.55
CA ASN A 59 -16.14 7.35 6.94
C ASN A 59 -14.75 7.36 7.62
N VAL A 60 -13.68 7.59 6.84
CA VAL A 60 -12.35 7.74 7.42
C VAL A 60 -12.31 9.03 8.23
N PRO A 61 -11.91 9.00 9.52
CA PRO A 61 -11.88 10.20 10.35
C PRO A 61 -10.69 11.10 9.96
N ASN A 62 -10.83 12.41 10.18
CA ASN A 62 -9.77 13.41 9.99
C ASN A 62 -9.12 13.39 8.60
N VAL A 63 -9.92 13.22 7.55
CA VAL A 63 -9.46 13.13 6.15
C VAL A 63 -8.54 14.30 5.74
N GLN A 64 -8.78 15.49 6.27
CA GLN A 64 -7.97 16.68 6.03
C GLN A 64 -6.52 16.56 6.53
N ASN A 65 -6.25 15.64 7.47
CA ASN A 65 -4.91 15.40 8.02
C ASN A 65 -4.16 14.27 7.29
N ILE A 66 -4.80 13.57 6.36
CA ILE A 66 -4.18 12.51 5.56
C ILE A 66 -3.35 13.18 4.47
N ALA A 67 -2.06 12.86 4.39
CA ALA A 67 -1.19 13.42 3.37
C ALA A 67 -1.62 12.90 1.99
N ILE A 68 -1.94 13.81 1.07
CA ILE A 68 -2.21 13.46 -0.34
C ILE A 68 -1.21 14.24 -1.18
N ARG A 69 -0.25 13.51 -1.74
CA ARG A 69 0.97 14.05 -2.34
C ARG A 69 1.13 13.59 -3.78
N ARG A 70 1.86 14.37 -4.57
CA ARG A 70 2.24 14.03 -5.93
C ARG A 70 3.53 13.21 -5.94
N MET A 71 3.57 12.17 -6.77
CA MET A 71 4.79 11.43 -7.07
C MET A 71 5.71 12.24 -7.97
N ASP A 72 6.98 12.37 -7.59
CA ASP A 72 8.02 12.95 -8.43
C ASP A 72 8.82 11.83 -9.11
N TYR A 73 8.85 11.84 -10.44
CA TYR A 73 9.55 10.83 -11.25
C TYR A 73 11.08 10.89 -11.17
N ASN A 74 11.63 11.97 -10.60
CA ASN A 74 13.06 12.10 -10.31
C ASN A 74 13.49 11.40 -9.00
N SER A 75 12.53 10.95 -8.19
CA SER A 75 12.81 10.14 -6.99
C SER A 75 13.21 8.71 -7.35
N VAL A 76 13.84 7.98 -6.42
CA VAL A 76 14.24 6.56 -6.55
C VAL A 76 12.98 5.67 -6.47
N ASN A 77 11.97 5.96 -7.30
CA ASN A 77 10.67 5.30 -7.23
C ASN A 77 10.74 3.96 -7.97
N PRO A 78 10.66 2.80 -7.27
CA PRO A 78 10.61 1.49 -7.93
C PRO A 78 9.25 1.22 -8.60
N TYR A 79 8.26 2.10 -8.40
CA TYR A 79 6.89 1.98 -8.89
C TYR A 79 6.58 2.90 -10.08
N ARG A 80 7.53 3.11 -11.00
CA ARG A 80 7.39 3.99 -12.19
C ARG A 80 6.18 3.71 -13.12
N TYR A 81 5.41 2.66 -12.85
CA TYR A 81 4.23 2.26 -13.61
C TYR A 81 2.93 2.23 -12.77
N HIS A 82 2.95 2.80 -11.56
CA HIS A 82 1.79 2.81 -10.67
C HIS A 82 1.19 4.21 -10.59
N ALA A 83 -0.14 4.29 -10.73
CA ALA A 83 -0.88 5.53 -10.59
C ALA A 83 -0.95 6.02 -9.13
N TYR A 84 -0.78 5.11 -8.17
CA TYR A 84 -0.91 5.38 -6.74
C TYR A 84 0.09 4.56 -5.91
N ALA A 85 0.48 5.13 -4.77
CA ALA A 85 1.17 4.43 -3.68
C ALA A 85 0.55 4.90 -2.37
N PHE A 86 -0.17 4.00 -1.70
CA PHE A 86 -0.70 4.25 -0.37
C PHE A 86 0.34 3.85 0.69
N THR A 87 0.43 4.63 1.76
CA THR A 87 1.41 4.43 2.84
C THR A 87 0.72 4.48 4.21
N LEU A 88 1.51 4.40 5.30
CA LEU A 88 0.97 4.50 6.66
C LEU A 88 0.26 5.83 6.96
N ASN A 89 0.66 6.92 6.31
CA ASN A 89 0.24 8.27 6.68
C ASN A 89 -0.31 9.09 5.51
N GLY A 90 -0.43 8.49 4.33
CA GLY A 90 -0.92 9.21 3.17
C GLY A 90 -1.07 8.37 1.90
N ILE A 91 -1.40 9.08 0.83
CA ILE A 91 -1.60 8.54 -0.51
C ILE A 91 -0.78 9.42 -1.46
N TRP A 92 0.14 8.80 -2.18
CA TRP A 92 0.94 9.42 -3.23
C TRP A 92 0.36 9.05 -4.57
N ILE A 93 0.29 10.02 -5.48
CA ILE A 93 -0.40 9.87 -6.76
C ILE A 93 0.48 10.33 -7.90
N ASP A 94 0.44 9.61 -9.01
CA ASP A 94 0.99 10.12 -10.25
C ASP A 94 -0.09 10.81 -11.09
N GLU A 95 -0.13 12.13 -10.98
CA GLU A 95 -1.03 12.98 -11.75
C GLU A 95 -0.82 12.84 -13.27
N THR A 96 0.41 12.61 -13.72
CA THR A 96 0.72 12.51 -15.15
C THR A 96 0.10 11.25 -15.77
N MET A 97 0.05 10.15 -15.03
CA MET A 97 -0.67 8.94 -15.45
C MET A 97 -2.18 9.12 -15.31
N LEU A 98 -2.64 9.74 -14.21
CA LEU A 98 -4.07 9.95 -13.98
C LEU A 98 -4.73 10.87 -15.00
N ASP A 99 -4.02 11.90 -15.47
CA ASP A 99 -4.52 12.84 -16.49
C ASP A 99 -4.79 12.17 -17.85
N LYS A 100 -4.22 10.99 -18.09
CA LYS A 100 -4.46 10.19 -19.30
C LYS A 100 -5.69 9.29 -19.20
N LEU A 101 -6.27 9.16 -18.01
CA LEU A 101 -7.40 8.29 -17.74
C LEU A 101 -8.72 9.02 -17.93
N LYS A 102 -9.76 8.28 -18.27
CA LYS A 102 -11.13 8.81 -18.30
C LYS A 102 -11.60 9.15 -16.87
N PRO A 103 -12.53 10.10 -16.71
CA PRO A 103 -13.07 10.47 -15.40
C PRO A 103 -13.60 9.28 -14.59
N CYS A 104 -14.26 8.32 -15.22
CA CYS A 104 -14.74 7.10 -14.57
C CYS A 104 -13.59 6.26 -13.97
N GLN A 105 -12.46 6.16 -14.67
CA GLN A 105 -11.27 5.44 -14.21
C GLN A 105 -10.57 6.18 -13.06
N GLN A 106 -10.44 7.51 -13.16
CA GLN A 106 -9.90 8.34 -12.08
C GLN A 106 -10.74 8.17 -10.80
N GLN A 107 -12.06 8.23 -10.94
CA GLN A 107 -13.00 8.10 -9.83
C GLN A 107 -12.99 6.70 -9.22
N TYR A 108 -12.97 5.65 -10.05
CA TYR A 108 -12.82 4.28 -9.57
C TYR A 108 -11.53 4.11 -8.79
N LEU A 109 -10.39 4.53 -9.35
CA LEU A 109 -9.09 4.37 -8.70
C LEU A 109 -9.01 5.16 -7.40
N ALA A 110 -9.51 6.39 -7.34
CA ALA A 110 -9.55 7.14 -6.08
C ALA A 110 -10.38 6.41 -5.00
N CYS A 111 -11.49 5.76 -5.39
CA CYS A 111 -12.29 4.94 -4.50
C CYS A 111 -11.56 3.66 -4.05
N HIS A 112 -10.84 3.01 -4.97
CA HIS A 112 -9.98 1.83 -4.71
C HIS A 112 -8.91 2.13 -3.68
N GLU A 113 -8.17 3.22 -3.87
CA GLU A 113 -7.12 3.62 -2.92
C GLU A 113 -7.67 4.04 -1.57
N ALA A 114 -8.82 4.73 -1.54
CA ALA A 114 -9.52 5.02 -0.30
C ALA A 114 -9.95 3.73 0.43
N ALA A 115 -10.33 2.68 -0.30
CA ALA A 115 -10.64 1.38 0.27
C ALA A 115 -9.40 0.71 0.89
N HIS A 116 -8.23 0.78 0.23
CA HIS A 116 -6.97 0.32 0.82
C HIS A 116 -6.64 1.03 2.14
N PHE A 117 -6.83 2.35 2.18
CA PHE A 117 -6.59 3.15 3.38
C PHE A 117 -7.58 2.79 4.49
N TYR A 118 -8.88 2.72 4.17
CA TYR A 118 -9.95 2.35 5.11
C TYR A 118 -9.74 0.96 5.72
N ALA A 119 -9.43 -0.05 4.89
CA ALA A 119 -9.19 -1.42 5.35
C ALA A 119 -7.83 -1.59 6.05
N GLY A 120 -6.99 -0.56 6.05
CA GLY A 120 -5.68 -0.56 6.68
C GLY A 120 -4.73 -1.59 6.07
N HIS A 121 -4.80 -1.80 4.75
CA HIS A 121 -4.01 -2.83 4.06
C HIS A 121 -2.50 -2.61 4.27
N TYR A 122 -2.03 -1.36 4.25
CA TYR A 122 -0.60 -1.08 4.46
C TYR A 122 -0.14 -1.35 5.90
N GLN A 123 -0.98 -1.06 6.89
CA GLN A 123 -0.72 -1.35 8.30
C GLN A 123 -0.65 -2.88 8.50
N GLN A 124 -1.53 -3.63 7.86
CA GLN A 124 -1.50 -5.10 7.90
C GLN A 124 -0.21 -5.65 7.27
N LEU A 125 0.25 -5.05 6.16
CA LEU A 125 1.52 -5.40 5.52
C LEU A 125 2.69 -5.15 6.47
N ILE A 126 2.77 -3.96 7.07
CA ILE A 126 3.83 -3.61 8.00
C ILE A 126 3.82 -4.52 9.21
N ARG A 127 2.66 -4.81 9.82
CA ARG A 127 2.57 -5.74 10.95
C ARG A 127 3.14 -7.12 10.60
N ARG A 128 2.91 -7.61 9.38
CA ARG A 128 3.49 -8.87 8.89
C ARG A 128 5.01 -8.78 8.77
N PHE A 129 5.54 -7.71 8.17
CA PHE A 129 6.99 -7.50 8.07
C PHE A 129 7.65 -7.31 9.43
N THR A 130 7.06 -6.50 10.32
CA THR A 130 7.62 -6.21 11.63
C THR A 130 7.61 -7.45 12.52
N GLY A 131 6.59 -8.31 12.44
CA GLY A 131 6.62 -9.60 13.14
C GLY A 131 7.83 -10.46 12.74
N VAL A 132 8.13 -10.52 11.43
CA VAL A 132 9.30 -11.25 10.91
C VAL A 132 10.61 -10.56 11.29
N ALA A 133 10.68 -9.24 11.18
CA ALA A 133 11.88 -8.45 11.51
C ALA A 133 12.19 -8.48 13.01
N ILE A 134 11.19 -8.53 13.89
CA ILE A 134 11.38 -8.69 15.34
C ILE A 134 11.94 -10.08 15.65
N LEU A 135 11.36 -11.14 15.05
CA LEU A 135 11.85 -12.51 15.25
C LEU A 135 13.33 -12.63 14.87
N LEU A 136 13.75 -11.99 13.78
CA LEU A 136 15.12 -12.11 13.27
C LEU A 136 16.09 -11.08 13.85
N GLY A 137 15.60 -9.89 14.17
CA GLY A 137 16.41 -8.81 14.73
C GLY A 137 16.61 -8.92 16.23
N VAL A 138 15.73 -9.61 16.97
CA VAL A 138 15.85 -9.77 18.43
C VAL A 138 16.49 -11.10 18.80
N ILE A 139 16.03 -12.21 18.21
CA ILE A 139 16.53 -13.55 18.57
C ILE A 139 17.98 -13.72 18.09
N ASN A 140 18.29 -13.25 16.88
CA ASN A 140 19.60 -13.52 16.27
C ASN A 140 20.77 -12.83 17.02
N PRO A 141 20.71 -11.53 17.38
CA PRO A 141 21.77 -10.91 18.16
C PRO A 141 21.88 -11.45 19.60
N LEU A 142 20.75 -11.86 20.22
CA LEU A 142 20.76 -12.48 21.54
C LEU A 142 21.48 -13.84 21.51
N VAL A 143 21.17 -14.67 20.52
CA VAL A 143 21.84 -15.96 20.30
C VAL A 143 23.32 -15.76 20.00
N ILE A 144 23.67 -14.83 19.10
CA ILE A 144 25.07 -14.59 18.73
C ILE A 144 25.87 -14.02 19.91
N LYS A 145 25.30 -13.12 20.70
CA LYS A 145 25.94 -12.57 21.90
C LYS A 145 26.16 -13.63 22.99
N LEU A 146 25.26 -14.60 23.12
CA LEU A 146 25.42 -15.73 24.04
C LEU A 146 26.53 -16.68 23.59
N LEU A 147 26.67 -16.88 22.27
CA LEU A 147 27.62 -17.84 21.71
C LEU A 147 29.02 -17.26 21.47
N TYR A 148 29.13 -15.94 21.28
CA TYR A 148 30.38 -15.31 20.84
C TYR A 148 30.58 -13.90 21.47
N PRO A 149 31.40 -13.75 22.52
CA PRO A 149 31.49 -12.49 23.29
C PRO A 149 32.51 -11.45 22.77
N SER A 150 33.24 -11.69 21.68
CA SER A 150 34.32 -10.81 21.19
C SER A 150 33.88 -9.71 20.20
N ILE A 151 34.76 -8.76 19.86
CA ILE A 151 34.50 -7.73 18.82
C ILE A 151 34.33 -8.36 17.43
N THR A 152 35.12 -9.38 17.10
CA THR A 152 34.94 -10.18 15.87
C THR A 152 33.58 -10.85 15.84
N ALA A 153 33.06 -11.27 16.99
CA ALA A 153 31.70 -11.78 17.09
C ALA A 153 30.63 -10.72 16.82
N ALA A 154 30.84 -9.47 17.28
CA ALA A 154 29.91 -8.38 17.01
C ALA A 154 29.85 -8.03 15.52
N ILE A 155 30.98 -8.07 14.80
CA ILE A 155 31.02 -7.86 13.35
C ILE A 155 30.30 -9.00 12.61
N HIS A 156 30.58 -10.27 12.96
CA HIS A 156 29.86 -11.41 12.40
C HIS A 156 28.36 -11.37 12.75
N ALA A 157 27.99 -10.88 13.95
CA ALA A 157 26.61 -10.68 14.35
C ALA A 157 25.90 -9.65 13.47
N CYS A 158 26.55 -8.51 13.20
CA CYS A 158 26.00 -7.48 12.32
C CYS A 158 25.80 -8.00 10.89
N SER A 159 26.80 -8.70 10.34
CA SER A 159 26.70 -9.29 8.99
C SER A 159 25.62 -10.36 8.92
N ALA A 160 25.59 -11.30 9.87
CA ALA A 160 24.58 -12.35 9.93
C ALA A 160 23.17 -11.80 10.14
N THR A 161 23.02 -10.76 10.96
CA THR A 161 21.73 -10.08 11.16
C THR A 161 21.30 -9.36 9.87
N THR A 162 22.22 -8.68 9.19
CA THR A 162 21.92 -8.01 7.92
C THR A 162 21.51 -9.02 6.84
N SER A 163 22.25 -10.11 6.69
CA SER A 163 21.91 -11.18 5.75
C SER A 163 20.59 -11.89 6.11
N ALA A 164 20.31 -12.11 7.39
CA ALA A 164 19.04 -12.68 7.84
C ALA A 164 17.86 -11.72 7.58
N LEU A 165 18.05 -10.42 7.80
CA LEU A 165 17.05 -9.40 7.49
C LEU A 165 16.79 -9.31 5.98
N ILE A 166 17.83 -9.35 5.15
CA ILE A 166 17.69 -9.38 3.67
C ILE A 166 17.00 -10.68 3.23
N GLY A 167 17.44 -11.83 3.71
CA GLY A 167 16.87 -13.13 3.36
C GLY A 167 15.40 -13.24 3.76
N ALA A 168 15.05 -12.74 4.94
CA ALA A 168 13.67 -12.70 5.39
C ALA A 168 12.84 -11.64 4.68
N TRP A 169 13.42 -10.50 4.31
CA TRP A 169 12.76 -9.55 3.45
C TRP A 169 12.41 -10.19 2.10
N LEU A 170 13.34 -10.94 1.48
CA LEU A 170 13.07 -11.68 0.23
C LEU A 170 12.00 -12.77 0.40
N ILE A 171 12.08 -13.58 1.46
CA ILE A 171 11.08 -14.62 1.75
C ILE A 171 9.71 -13.98 2.03
N THR A 172 9.68 -12.85 2.74
CA THR A 172 8.45 -12.13 3.02
C THR A 172 7.89 -11.53 1.73
N MET A 173 8.71 -10.92 0.88
CA MET A 173 8.27 -10.41 -0.44
C MET A 173 7.70 -11.53 -1.32
N TYR A 174 8.33 -12.71 -1.33
CA TYR A 174 7.84 -13.86 -2.10
C TYR A 174 6.52 -14.43 -1.51
N SER A 175 6.47 -14.66 -0.20
CA SER A 175 5.30 -15.22 0.49
C SER A 175 4.12 -14.26 0.61
N THR A 176 4.36 -12.95 0.53
CA THR A 176 3.29 -11.93 0.56
C THR A 176 2.66 -11.68 -0.80
N ARG A 177 3.18 -12.24 -1.90
CA ARG A 177 2.60 -12.01 -3.23
C ARG A 177 1.13 -12.41 -3.32
N SER A 178 0.77 -13.59 -2.82
CA SER A 178 -0.64 -14.04 -2.79
C SER A 178 -1.51 -13.17 -1.89
N TRP A 179 -0.93 -12.70 -0.79
CA TRP A 179 -1.58 -11.77 0.13
C TRP A 179 -1.86 -10.42 -0.53
N PHE A 180 -0.91 -9.86 -1.30
CA PHE A 180 -1.12 -8.64 -2.07
C PHE A 180 -2.28 -8.79 -3.05
N VAL A 181 -2.29 -9.86 -3.86
CA VAL A 181 -3.39 -10.13 -4.80
C VAL A 181 -4.73 -10.21 -4.07
N HIS A 182 -4.78 -10.86 -2.90
CA HIS A 182 -6.00 -10.92 -2.10
C HIS A 182 -6.46 -9.53 -1.60
N LYS A 183 -5.53 -8.68 -1.15
CA LYS A 183 -5.82 -7.32 -0.68
C LYS A 183 -6.24 -6.37 -1.77
N GLU A 184 -5.68 -6.52 -2.97
CA GLU A 184 -6.14 -5.79 -4.14
C GLU A 184 -7.59 -6.15 -4.50
N VAL A 185 -7.94 -7.44 -4.51
CA VAL A 185 -9.33 -7.88 -4.78
C VAL A 185 -10.28 -7.46 -3.66
N GLU A 186 -9.82 -7.46 -2.40
CA GLU A 186 -10.61 -6.92 -1.28
C GLU A 186 -10.90 -5.43 -1.47
N ALA A 187 -9.91 -4.64 -1.87
CA ALA A 187 -10.08 -3.21 -2.14
C ALA A 187 -11.02 -2.96 -3.33
N ASP A 188 -10.90 -3.71 -4.42
CA ASP A 188 -11.83 -3.65 -5.56
C ASP A 188 -13.28 -3.86 -5.11
N MET A 189 -13.52 -4.91 -4.31
CA MET A 189 -14.86 -5.26 -3.85
C MET A 189 -15.43 -4.16 -2.96
N LEU A 190 -14.63 -3.63 -2.04
CA LEU A 190 -15.02 -2.52 -1.16
C LEU A 190 -15.33 -1.25 -1.96
N ALA A 191 -14.50 -0.90 -2.94
CA ALA A 191 -14.71 0.25 -3.82
C ALA A 191 -15.97 0.08 -4.68
N ALA A 192 -16.19 -1.10 -5.24
CA ALA A 192 -17.38 -1.42 -6.03
C ALA A 192 -18.66 -1.30 -5.20
N HIS A 193 -18.69 -1.92 -4.00
CA HIS A 193 -19.82 -1.81 -3.09
C HIS A 193 -20.08 -0.35 -2.69
N LYS A 194 -19.03 0.43 -2.43
CA LYS A 194 -19.14 1.84 -2.08
C LYS A 194 -19.72 2.67 -3.24
N LEU A 195 -19.20 2.51 -4.45
CA LEU A 195 -19.69 3.22 -5.63
C LEU A 195 -21.16 2.88 -5.91
N ILE A 196 -21.56 1.62 -5.81
CA ILE A 196 -22.96 1.22 -5.96
C ILE A 196 -23.84 1.86 -4.88
N ALA A 197 -23.41 1.86 -3.62
CA ALA A 197 -24.16 2.48 -2.53
C ALA A 197 -24.34 4.00 -2.73
N LEU A 198 -23.42 4.64 -3.45
CA LEU A 198 -23.50 6.06 -3.82
C LEU A 198 -24.29 6.30 -5.13
N GLY A 199 -24.94 5.28 -5.69
CA GLY A 199 -25.68 5.38 -6.96
C GLY A 199 -24.79 5.50 -8.21
N LYS A 200 -23.48 5.21 -8.09
CA LYS A 200 -22.47 5.38 -9.15
C LYS A 200 -22.18 4.07 -9.88
N LYS A 201 -23.20 3.23 -10.09
CA LYS A 201 -23.08 1.94 -10.80
C LYS A 201 -22.49 2.10 -12.21
N ALA A 202 -22.91 3.12 -12.95
CA ALA A 202 -22.44 3.39 -14.31
C ALA A 202 -20.92 3.63 -14.40
N VAL A 203 -20.32 4.26 -13.38
CA VAL A 203 -18.85 4.46 -13.30
C VAL A 203 -18.13 3.11 -13.28
N LEU A 204 -18.67 2.15 -12.53
CA LEU A 204 -18.09 0.82 -12.40
C LEU A 204 -18.27 -0.01 -13.68
N GLU A 205 -19.45 0.05 -14.31
CA GLU A 205 -19.72 -0.62 -15.58
C GLU A 205 -18.80 -0.10 -16.70
N GLU A 206 -18.62 1.22 -16.80
CA GLU A 206 -17.72 1.83 -17.78
C GLU A 206 -16.25 1.45 -17.49
N TYR A 207 -15.83 1.48 -16.22
CA TYR A 207 -14.47 1.05 -15.84
C TYR A 207 -14.19 -0.40 -16.26
N VAL A 208 -15.13 -1.33 -15.98
CA VAL A 208 -15.01 -2.74 -16.35
C VAL A 208 -14.92 -2.90 -17.87
N GLN A 209 -15.74 -2.18 -18.63
CA GLN A 209 -15.68 -2.21 -20.10
C GLN A 209 -14.32 -1.75 -20.63
N LEU A 210 -13.75 -0.68 -20.09
CA LEU A 210 -12.43 -0.17 -20.49
C LEU A 210 -11.31 -1.15 -20.13
N ALA A 211 -11.38 -1.79 -18.96
CA ALA A 211 -10.42 -2.79 -18.54
C ALA A 211 -10.44 -4.02 -19.48
N GLU A 212 -11.63 -4.45 -19.93
CA GLU A 212 -11.78 -5.54 -20.88
C GLU A 212 -11.24 -5.20 -22.26
N GLN A 213 -11.51 -3.98 -22.75
CA GLN A 213 -10.94 -3.50 -24.01
C GLN A 213 -9.41 -3.46 -23.95
N ALA A 214 -8.85 -2.94 -22.86
CA ALA A 214 -7.41 -2.93 -22.64
C ALA A 214 -6.84 -4.36 -22.67
N LEU A 215 -7.50 -5.32 -22.03
CA LEU A 215 -7.10 -6.72 -21.99
C LEU A 215 -7.14 -7.41 -23.37
N GLN A 216 -8.10 -7.05 -24.21
CA GLN A 216 -8.22 -7.55 -25.58
C GLN A 216 -7.13 -6.97 -26.50
N SER A 217 -6.75 -5.72 -26.28
CA SER A 217 -5.72 -5.01 -27.05
C SER A 217 -4.29 -5.24 -26.55
N ALA A 218 -4.12 -5.91 -25.41
CA ALA A 218 -2.82 -6.08 -24.77
C ALA A 218 -1.87 -6.96 -25.58
N THR A 219 -0.62 -6.52 -25.72
CA THR A 219 0.44 -7.28 -26.41
C THR A 219 0.85 -8.51 -25.59
N PRO A 220 1.48 -9.53 -26.21
CA PRO A 220 1.86 -10.78 -25.52
C PRO A 220 2.73 -10.60 -24.27
N HIS A 221 3.51 -9.50 -24.19
CA HIS A 221 4.31 -9.18 -23.01
C HIS A 221 3.48 -8.87 -21.75
N CYS A 222 2.20 -8.54 -21.92
CA CYS A 222 1.26 -8.29 -20.83
C CYS A 222 0.56 -9.58 -20.33
N ASP A 223 0.76 -10.73 -20.99
CA ASP A 223 0.05 -11.98 -20.67
C ASP A 223 0.38 -12.51 -19.28
N ALA A 224 1.54 -12.17 -18.72
CA ALA A 224 1.90 -12.51 -17.35
C ALA A 224 0.97 -11.87 -16.29
N TRP A 225 0.34 -10.73 -16.62
CA TRP A 225 -0.58 -10.00 -15.74
C TRP A 225 -2.06 -10.26 -16.06
N ARG A 226 -2.35 -10.89 -17.22
CA ARG A 226 -3.71 -11.20 -17.68
C ARG A 226 -4.53 -11.98 -16.63
N PRO A 227 -4.01 -13.01 -15.93
CA PRO A 227 -4.79 -13.71 -14.90
C PRO A 227 -5.21 -12.80 -13.75
N THR A 228 -4.30 -11.92 -13.30
CA THR A 228 -4.59 -10.95 -12.24
C THR A 228 -5.67 -9.98 -12.70
N ILE A 229 -5.51 -9.35 -13.88
CA ILE A 229 -6.49 -8.41 -14.43
C ILE A 229 -7.88 -9.04 -14.57
N LEU A 230 -7.96 -10.29 -15.03
CA LEU A 230 -9.23 -11.03 -15.10
C LEU A 230 -9.84 -11.26 -13.72
N GLN A 231 -9.04 -11.51 -12.70
CA GLN A 231 -9.52 -11.67 -11.32
C GLN A 231 -10.18 -10.40 -10.81
N HIS A 232 -9.59 -9.23 -11.06
CA HIS A 232 -10.17 -7.91 -10.75
C HIS A 232 -11.50 -7.72 -11.50
N ILE A 233 -11.51 -7.86 -12.83
CA ILE A 233 -12.72 -7.71 -13.66
C ILE A 233 -13.86 -8.61 -13.16
N ASN A 234 -13.56 -9.88 -12.88
CA ASN A 234 -14.55 -10.83 -12.39
C ASN A 234 -15.07 -10.48 -10.99
N ALA A 235 -14.23 -9.94 -10.11
CA ALA A 235 -14.65 -9.45 -8.80
C ALA A 235 -15.68 -8.32 -8.96
N LEU A 236 -15.38 -7.30 -9.78
CA LEU A 236 -16.28 -6.17 -10.02
C LEU A 236 -17.61 -6.61 -10.65
N ARG A 237 -17.58 -7.49 -11.65
CA ARG A 237 -18.78 -8.04 -12.31
C ARG A 237 -19.70 -8.76 -11.33
N ARG A 238 -19.14 -9.51 -10.36
CA ARG A 238 -19.94 -10.18 -9.32
C ARG A 238 -20.72 -9.16 -8.49
N VAL A 239 -20.08 -8.06 -8.10
CA VAL A 239 -20.73 -6.98 -7.34
C VAL A 239 -21.84 -6.31 -8.15
N ILE A 240 -21.56 -5.96 -9.41
CA ILE A 240 -22.55 -5.36 -10.34
C ILE A 240 -23.79 -6.26 -10.50
N THR A 241 -23.54 -7.56 -10.72
CA THR A 241 -24.60 -8.55 -10.98
C THR A 241 -25.43 -8.81 -9.72
N ALA A 242 -24.78 -8.96 -8.57
CA ALA A 242 -25.46 -9.16 -7.29
C ALA A 242 -26.41 -8.00 -6.97
N HIS A 243 -25.99 -6.76 -7.22
CA HIS A 243 -26.85 -5.59 -6.99
C HIS A 243 -28.04 -5.54 -7.96
N SER A 244 -27.84 -5.90 -9.22
CA SER A 244 -28.90 -5.88 -10.25
C SER A 244 -30.01 -6.90 -9.95
N LYS A 245 -29.73 -7.98 -9.21
CA LYS A 245 -30.74 -8.98 -8.80
C LYS A 245 -31.60 -8.55 -7.60
N VAL A 246 -31.16 -7.56 -6.83
CA VAL A 246 -31.87 -7.08 -5.63
C VAL A 246 -32.89 -5.97 -5.97
N GLN A 247 -32.75 -5.35 -7.15
CA GLN A 247 -33.61 -4.25 -7.61
C GLN A 247 -34.79 -4.70 -8.49
N VAL A 248 -35.00 -6.01 -8.65
CA VAL A 248 -36.16 -6.62 -9.33
C VAL A 248 -37.15 -7.11 -8.27
#